data_AF-A0A7W4G8I3-F1
#
_entry.id   AF-A0A7W4G8I3-F1
#
_cell.length_a   1.000
_cell.length_b   1.000
_cell.length_c   1.000
_cell.angle_alpha   90.00
_cell.angle_beta   90.00
_cell.angle_gamma   90.00
#
_symmetry.space_group_name_H-M   'P 1'
#
loop_
_entity.id
_entity.type
_entity.pdbx_description
1 polymer ?
#
loop_
_entity_poly.entity_id
_entity_poly.type
_entity_poly.pdbx_seq_one_letter_code
_entity_poly.pdbx_strand_id
1 'polypeptide(L)'
;MRDERTIKLIKPLSFIGVVIYMDQVFELTLTQLGGASVFIAGLAGWLGKVWQDRIHLREKAAVDVLIAELKAEHARIAQSLEHELQIERHAAHLGHANLIEKRATIIDENYKLLVAMHEAIFDTIRPDYFGREKPSKSEAYELALPRFDAFIEHFEKNKIYFSKDIAKNISSFYVAAAQTLDQARVVINSNQSLAAGVTDELQSLFDKVNREMGKARSEVENDFRNILRVGEV
;
A
#
# COMPACT_ATOMS: atom_id res chain seq x y z
N MET A 1 -123.38 77.82 -0.81
CA MET A 1 -123.21 77.31 0.56
C MET A 1 -122.28 76.11 0.50
N ARG A 2 -121.08 76.20 1.13
CA ARG A 2 -120.13 75.12 1.53
C ARG A 2 -119.59 74.20 0.41
N ASP A 3 -118.34 73.77 0.34
CA ASP A 3 -117.11 73.95 1.13
C ASP A 3 -115.94 73.41 0.26
N GLU A 4 -114.72 73.78 0.63
CA GLU A 4 -113.43 73.57 -0.03
C GLU A 4 -113.00 72.10 -0.21
N ARG A 5 -112.20 71.83 -1.26
CA ARG A 5 -110.93 71.07 -1.16
C ARG A 5 -110.11 71.09 -2.45
N THR A 6 -108.90 71.63 -2.32
CA THR A 6 -107.81 71.74 -3.29
C THR A 6 -107.03 70.42 -3.38
N ILE A 7 -106.77 69.92 -4.60
CA ILE A 7 -105.80 68.83 -4.85
C ILE A 7 -104.73 69.34 -5.83
N LYS A 8 -103.48 69.36 -5.37
CA LYS A 8 -102.25 69.39 -6.18
C LYS A 8 -101.47 68.10 -5.85
N LEU A 9 -100.91 67.42 -6.86
CA LEU A 9 -99.54 66.86 -6.90
C LEU A 9 -99.36 66.02 -8.19
N ILE A 10 -98.58 66.47 -9.18
CA ILE A 10 -97.14 66.21 -9.47
C ILE A 10 -96.83 64.78 -9.98
N LYS A 11 -96.48 64.68 -11.28
CA LYS A 11 -95.52 63.74 -11.93
C LYS A 11 -94.20 64.54 -12.17
N PRO A 12 -92.96 63.97 -12.28
CA PRO A 12 -92.49 62.95 -13.27
C PRO A 12 -91.33 61.99 -12.77
N LEU A 13 -91.03 60.82 -13.38
CA LEU A 13 -90.00 60.51 -14.43
C LEU A 13 -88.78 61.46 -14.49
N SER A 14 -87.51 61.10 -14.70
CA SER A 14 -86.74 59.84 -14.86
C SER A 14 -85.24 60.19 -14.97
N PHE A 15 -84.38 59.49 -14.23
CA PHE A 15 -83.15 58.81 -14.70
C PHE A 15 -82.25 59.44 -15.80
N ILE A 16 -81.61 60.61 -15.56
CA ILE A 16 -80.36 61.02 -16.23
C ILE A 16 -79.54 61.83 -15.23
N GLY A 17 -78.46 61.28 -14.68
CA GLY A 17 -77.63 62.03 -13.72
C GLY A 17 -76.46 61.29 -13.09
N VAL A 18 -76.38 59.96 -13.19
CA VAL A 18 -75.38 59.18 -12.44
C VAL A 18 -74.12 58.81 -13.26
N VAL A 19 -74.17 58.87 -14.59
CA VAL A 19 -73.03 58.46 -15.44
C VAL A 19 -71.95 59.54 -15.59
N ILE A 20 -72.27 60.81 -15.35
CA ILE A 20 -71.33 61.93 -15.61
C ILE A 20 -70.32 62.14 -14.46
N TYR A 21 -70.52 61.53 -13.29
CA TYR A 21 -69.62 61.70 -12.14
C TYR A 21 -68.48 60.66 -12.04
N MET A 22 -68.53 59.53 -12.77
CA MET A 22 -67.45 58.53 -12.70
C MET A 22 -66.25 58.86 -13.60
N ASP A 23 -66.47 59.48 -14.77
CA ASP A 23 -65.37 59.88 -15.67
C ASP A 23 -64.54 61.04 -15.10
N GLN A 24 -65.17 61.96 -14.37
CA GLN A 24 -64.48 63.09 -13.74
C GLN A 24 -63.67 62.68 -12.49
N VAL A 25 -64.09 61.65 -11.76
CA VAL A 25 -63.30 61.11 -10.64
C VAL A 25 -62.07 60.37 -11.16
N PHE A 26 -62.20 59.60 -12.25
CA PHE A 26 -61.06 58.94 -12.89
C PHE A 26 -60.06 59.94 -13.50
N GLU A 27 -60.52 61.00 -14.16
CA GLU A 27 -59.63 62.04 -14.70
C GLU A 27 -58.97 62.89 -13.60
N LEU A 28 -59.67 63.28 -12.51
CA LEU A 28 -59.02 63.99 -11.40
C LEU A 28 -58.02 63.10 -10.65
N THR A 29 -58.23 61.78 -10.61
CA THR A 29 -57.26 60.83 -10.07
C THR A 29 -56.12 60.46 -11.02
N LEU A 30 -56.09 60.94 -12.27
CA LEU A 30 -54.95 60.72 -13.16
C LEU A 30 -53.99 61.92 -13.15
N THR A 31 -54.52 63.14 -13.06
CA THR A 31 -53.74 64.36 -13.30
C THR A 31 -53.18 65.02 -12.03
N GLN A 32 -53.87 64.89 -10.88
CA GLN A 32 -53.32 65.30 -9.56
C GLN A 32 -52.66 64.14 -8.79
N LEU A 33 -52.92 62.91 -9.23
CA LEU A 33 -52.35 61.68 -8.69
C LEU A 33 -51.18 61.17 -9.54
N GLY A 34 -50.73 61.91 -10.55
CA GLY A 34 -49.47 61.63 -11.25
C GLY A 34 -48.26 61.65 -10.31
N GLY A 35 -48.29 62.45 -9.25
CA GLY A 35 -47.27 62.44 -8.19
C GLY A 35 -47.44 61.31 -7.18
N ALA A 36 -48.67 61.04 -6.73
CA ALA A 36 -48.94 60.02 -5.71
C ALA A 36 -48.89 58.58 -6.25
N SER A 37 -49.25 58.35 -7.52
CA SER A 37 -49.08 57.05 -8.20
C SER A 37 -47.60 56.70 -8.39
N VAL A 38 -46.75 57.68 -8.68
CA VAL A 38 -45.29 57.50 -8.73
C VAL A 38 -44.73 57.14 -7.36
N PHE A 39 -45.24 57.73 -6.28
CA PHE A 39 -44.87 57.35 -4.91
C PHE A 39 -45.30 55.92 -4.55
N ILE A 40 -46.53 55.52 -4.90
CA ILE A 40 -47.03 54.17 -4.62
C ILE A 40 -46.27 53.13 -5.46
N ALA A 41 -46.01 53.40 -6.74
CA ALA A 41 -45.22 52.52 -7.59
C ALA A 41 -43.76 52.42 -7.12
N GLY A 42 -43.16 53.53 -6.67
CA GLY A 42 -41.82 53.56 -6.09
C GLY A 42 -41.70 52.77 -4.79
N LEU A 43 -42.69 52.89 -3.89
CA LEU A 43 -42.75 52.12 -2.64
C LEU A 43 -43.02 50.62 -2.89
N ALA A 44 -43.89 50.28 -3.84
CA ALA A 44 -44.13 48.91 -4.24
C ALA A 44 -42.89 48.27 -4.89
N GLY A 45 -42.17 49.01 -5.72
CA GLY A 45 -40.88 48.59 -6.28
C GLY A 45 -39.79 48.41 -5.21
N TRP A 46 -39.72 49.31 -4.23
CA TRP A 46 -38.80 49.19 -3.10
C TRP A 46 -39.13 48.00 -2.20
N LEU A 47 -40.41 47.79 -1.85
CA LEU A 47 -40.84 46.62 -1.09
C LEU A 47 -40.53 45.34 -1.87
N GLY A 48 -40.88 45.28 -3.15
CA GLY A 48 -40.57 44.14 -4.02
C GLY A 48 -39.09 43.79 -4.02
N LYS A 49 -38.22 44.81 -4.13
CA LYS A 49 -36.77 44.65 -4.04
C LYS A 49 -36.31 44.12 -2.68
N VAL A 50 -36.83 44.66 -1.57
CA VAL A 50 -36.48 44.19 -0.20
C VAL A 50 -36.92 42.74 0.04
N TRP A 51 -38.10 42.37 -0.43
CA TRP A 51 -38.60 41.00 -0.31
C TRP A 51 -37.80 40.03 -1.20
N GLN A 52 -37.46 40.43 -2.42
CA GLN A 52 -36.62 39.66 -3.32
C GLN A 52 -35.21 39.47 -2.72
N ASP A 53 -34.57 40.53 -2.22
CA ASP A 53 -33.27 40.46 -1.57
C ASP A 53 -33.32 39.55 -0.34
N ARG A 54 -34.40 39.60 0.44
CA ARG A 54 -34.58 38.74 1.62
C ARG A 54 -34.77 37.27 1.27
N ILE A 55 -35.50 36.97 0.20
CA ILE A 55 -35.67 35.60 -0.32
C ILE A 55 -34.33 35.08 -0.84
N HIS A 56 -33.62 35.86 -1.65
CA HIS A 56 -32.29 35.49 -2.15
C HIS A 56 -31.27 35.28 -1.02
N LEU A 57 -31.28 36.12 0.03
CA LEU A 57 -30.41 35.93 1.19
C LEU A 57 -30.71 34.64 1.94
N ARG A 58 -31.99 34.26 2.06
CA ARG A 58 -32.39 32.99 2.68
C ARG A 58 -31.98 31.79 1.85
N GLU A 59 -32.22 31.82 0.55
CA GLU A 59 -31.81 30.75 -0.37
C GLU A 59 -30.30 30.60 -0.38
N LYS A 60 -29.57 31.71 -0.44
CA LYS A 60 -28.10 31.70 -0.36
C LYS A 60 -27.61 31.12 0.96
N ALA A 61 -28.19 31.53 2.09
CA ALA A 61 -27.82 30.98 3.40
C ALA A 61 -28.08 29.47 3.50
N ALA A 62 -29.20 28.98 2.94
CA ALA A 62 -29.50 27.55 2.89
C ALA A 62 -28.50 26.78 2.02
N VAL A 63 -28.13 27.35 0.86
CA VAL A 63 -27.11 26.78 -0.03
C VAL A 63 -25.73 26.78 0.64
N ASP A 64 -25.35 27.86 1.34
CA ASP A 64 -24.07 27.95 2.04
C ASP A 64 -23.97 26.91 3.17
N VAL A 65 -25.07 26.64 3.88
CA VAL A 65 -25.15 25.57 4.89
C VAL A 65 -24.97 24.20 4.24
N LEU A 66 -25.67 23.92 3.14
CA LEU A 66 -25.52 22.66 2.40
C LEU A 66 -24.09 22.47 1.88
N ILE A 67 -23.46 23.54 1.36
CA ILE A 67 -22.06 23.50 0.92
C ILE A 67 -21.13 23.22 2.09
N ALA A 68 -21.36 23.85 3.25
CA ALA A 68 -20.55 23.62 4.44
C ALA A 68 -20.70 22.19 4.98
N GLU A 69 -21.91 21.65 4.99
CA GLU A 69 -22.21 20.27 5.39
C GLU A 69 -21.55 19.27 4.44
N LEU A 70 -21.73 19.44 3.13
CA LEU A 70 -21.12 18.59 2.12
C LEU A 70 -19.58 18.63 2.20
N LYS A 71 -18.98 19.80 2.45
CA LYS A 71 -17.53 19.93 2.67
C LYS A 71 -17.09 19.22 3.95
N ALA A 72 -17.85 19.33 5.03
CA ALA A 72 -17.54 18.65 6.29
C ALA A 72 -17.64 17.13 6.16
N GLU A 73 -18.65 16.63 5.44
CA GLU A 73 -18.82 15.22 5.12
C GLU A 73 -17.65 14.70 4.27
N HIS A 74 -17.33 15.40 3.17
CA HIS A 74 -16.17 15.03 2.35
C HIS A 74 -14.85 15.08 3.11
N ALA A 75 -14.65 16.05 4.00
CA ALA A 75 -13.46 16.11 4.83
C ALA A 75 -13.35 14.91 5.79
N ARG A 76 -14.47 14.49 6.39
CA ARG A 76 -14.51 13.29 7.25
C ARG A 76 -14.21 12.03 6.46
N ILE A 77 -14.82 11.86 5.29
CA ILE A 77 -14.58 10.70 4.41
C ILE A 77 -13.13 10.67 3.93
N ALA A 78 -12.57 11.82 3.53
CA ALA A 78 -11.18 11.90 3.11
C ALA A 78 -10.23 11.53 4.26
N GLN A 79 -10.50 12.03 5.47
CA GLN A 79 -9.70 11.71 6.65
C GLN A 79 -9.80 10.23 7.04
N SER A 80 -11.00 9.62 6.97
CA SER A 80 -11.17 8.20 7.27
C SER A 80 -10.44 7.32 6.25
N LEU A 81 -10.55 7.65 4.97
CA LEU A 81 -9.88 6.92 3.90
C LEU A 81 -8.35 7.05 3.99
N GLU A 82 -7.85 8.24 4.31
CA GLU A 82 -6.41 8.46 4.53
C GLU A 82 -5.91 7.61 5.72
N HIS A 83 -6.68 7.56 6.80
CA HIS A 83 -6.34 6.73 7.96
C HIS A 83 -6.34 5.23 7.62
N GLU A 84 -7.35 4.74 6.91
CA GLU A 84 -7.42 3.35 6.44
C GLU A 84 -6.21 2.99 5.56
N LEU A 85 -5.84 3.89 4.64
CA LEU A 85 -4.70 3.72 3.75
C LEU A 85 -3.38 3.70 4.54
N GLN A 86 -3.24 4.53 5.58
CA GLN A 86 -2.08 4.48 6.47
C GLN A 86 -1.98 3.15 7.24
N ILE A 87 -3.10 2.62 7.73
CA ILE A 87 -3.14 1.31 8.40
C ILE A 87 -2.73 0.21 7.41
N GLU A 88 -3.28 0.21 6.21
CA GLU A 88 -2.96 -0.80 5.18
C GLU A 88 -1.48 -0.75 4.78
N ARG A 89 -0.93 0.45 4.56
CA ARG A 89 0.50 0.64 4.31
C ARG A 89 1.34 0.10 5.45
N HIS A 90 0.98 0.41 6.69
CA HIS A 90 1.70 -0.06 7.85
C HIS A 90 1.69 -1.60 7.94
N ALA A 91 0.53 -2.23 7.71
CA ALA A 91 0.40 -3.68 7.67
C ALA A 91 1.26 -4.30 6.55
N ALA A 92 1.28 -3.71 5.36
CA ALA A 92 2.13 -4.14 4.25
C ALA A 92 3.62 -4.01 4.57
N HIS A 93 4.03 -2.91 5.22
CA HIS A 93 5.41 -2.71 5.68
C HIS A 93 5.83 -3.75 6.73
N LEU A 94 4.97 -4.05 7.70
CA LEU A 94 5.22 -5.12 8.68
C LEU A 94 5.33 -6.49 8.01
N GLY A 95 4.43 -6.79 7.06
CA GLY A 95 4.48 -8.03 6.29
C GLY A 95 5.79 -8.16 5.51
N HIS A 96 6.25 -7.08 4.87
CA HIS A 96 7.53 -7.07 4.15
C HIS A 96 8.73 -7.22 5.09
N ALA A 97 8.73 -6.55 6.25
CA ALA A 97 9.78 -6.66 7.26
C ALA A 97 9.90 -8.11 7.77
N ASN A 98 8.78 -8.75 8.09
CA ASN A 98 8.76 -10.15 8.54
C ASN A 98 9.30 -11.12 7.48
N LEU A 99 9.02 -10.86 6.20
CA LEU A 99 9.55 -11.68 5.10
C LEU A 99 11.06 -11.51 4.94
N ILE A 100 11.57 -10.28 5.08
CA ILE A 100 13.01 -9.99 5.06
C ILE A 100 13.71 -10.69 6.23
N GLU A 101 13.16 -10.57 7.44
CA GLU A 101 13.70 -11.21 8.64
C GLU A 101 13.76 -12.73 8.47
N LYS A 102 12.65 -13.35 8.06
CA LYS A 102 12.59 -14.80 7.81
C LYS A 102 13.62 -15.24 6.76
N ARG A 103 13.77 -14.48 5.67
CA ARG A 103 14.77 -14.75 4.64
C ARG A 103 16.19 -14.67 5.20
N ALA A 104 16.48 -13.64 6.01
CA ALA A 104 17.78 -13.47 6.64
C ALA A 104 18.12 -14.66 7.56
N THR A 105 17.20 -15.06 8.45
CA THR A 105 17.39 -16.21 9.35
C THR A 105 17.73 -17.48 8.58
N ILE A 106 16.97 -17.78 7.52
CA ILE A 106 17.17 -18.98 6.73
C ILE A 106 18.52 -18.98 6.00
N ILE A 107 18.91 -17.83 5.44
CA ILE A 107 20.21 -17.68 4.77
C ILE A 107 21.36 -17.85 5.77
N ASP A 108 21.26 -17.27 6.97
CA ASP A 108 22.26 -17.42 8.03
C ASP A 108 22.42 -18.87 8.48
N GLU A 109 21.32 -19.57 8.77
CA GLU A 109 21.34 -20.98 9.15
C GLU A 109 21.95 -21.87 8.04
N ASN A 110 21.57 -21.61 6.79
CA ASN A 110 22.11 -22.34 5.65
C ASN A 110 23.61 -22.09 5.46
N TYR A 111 24.06 -20.84 5.63
CA TYR A 111 25.46 -20.46 5.54
C TYR A 111 26.31 -21.18 6.59
N LYS A 112 25.83 -21.28 7.84
CA LYS A 112 26.52 -22.02 8.90
C LYS A 112 26.70 -23.49 8.54
N LEU A 113 25.64 -24.13 8.02
CA LEU A 113 25.69 -25.53 7.57
C LEU A 113 26.62 -25.72 6.37
N LEU A 114 26.60 -24.78 5.41
CA LEU A 114 27.47 -24.76 4.24
C LEU A 114 28.95 -24.77 4.65
N VAL A 115 29.33 -23.89 5.58
CA VAL A 115 30.69 -23.79 6.12
C VAL A 115 31.06 -25.06 6.89
N ALA A 116 30.19 -25.55 7.78
CA ALA A 116 30.44 -26.75 8.56
C ALA A 116 30.65 -28.00 7.67
N MET A 117 29.88 -28.12 6.58
CA MET A 117 30.06 -29.18 5.59
C MET A 117 31.41 -29.04 4.87
N HIS A 118 31.77 -27.83 4.42
CA HIS A 118 33.07 -27.59 3.77
C HIS A 118 34.24 -27.96 4.67
N GLU A 119 34.21 -27.53 5.93
CA GLU A 119 35.23 -27.87 6.93
C GLU A 119 35.36 -29.38 7.12
N ALA A 120 34.24 -30.11 7.17
CA ALA A 120 34.25 -31.56 7.34
C ALA A 120 34.91 -32.30 6.15
N ILE A 121 34.60 -31.86 4.92
CA ILE A 121 35.24 -32.39 3.71
C ILE A 121 36.74 -32.08 3.72
N PHE A 122 37.09 -30.87 4.15
CA PHE A 122 38.48 -30.44 4.29
C PHE A 122 39.25 -31.31 5.29
N ASP A 123 38.64 -31.63 6.43
CA ASP A 123 39.27 -32.46 7.45
C ASP A 123 39.45 -33.91 7.00
N THR A 124 38.55 -34.42 6.17
CA THR A 124 38.59 -35.79 5.61
C THR A 124 39.77 -35.98 4.65
N ILE A 125 40.08 -34.98 3.82
CA ILE A 125 40.99 -35.15 2.68
C ILE A 125 42.35 -34.50 2.90
N ARG A 126 42.40 -33.36 3.60
CA ARG A 126 43.62 -32.57 3.72
C ARG A 126 44.71 -33.33 4.48
N PRO A 127 45.93 -33.46 3.92
CA PRO A 127 47.10 -33.92 4.65
C PRO A 127 47.33 -33.09 5.92
N ASP A 128 47.82 -33.71 6.98
CA ASP A 128 48.23 -32.98 8.17
C ASP A 128 49.57 -32.28 7.94
N TYR A 129 49.50 -30.95 7.74
CA TYR A 129 50.68 -30.10 7.58
C TYR A 129 51.25 -29.61 8.90
N PHE A 130 50.53 -29.79 10.02
CA PHE A 130 50.84 -29.11 11.29
C PHE A 130 51.09 -30.07 12.46
N GLY A 131 51.08 -31.39 12.24
CA GLY A 131 51.37 -32.39 13.26
C GLY A 131 50.32 -32.44 14.37
N ARG A 132 49.08 -32.07 14.06
CA ARG A 132 47.98 -32.09 15.03
C ARG A 132 47.34 -33.47 15.07
N GLU A 133 46.95 -33.90 16.26
CA GLU A 133 46.17 -35.12 16.43
C GLU A 133 44.87 -34.98 15.64
N LYS A 134 44.77 -35.75 14.55
CA LYS A 134 43.62 -35.77 13.65
C LYS A 134 42.92 -37.12 13.75
N PRO A 135 41.58 -37.14 13.63
CA PRO A 135 40.85 -38.39 13.48
C PRO A 135 41.40 -39.17 12.27
N SER A 136 41.27 -40.49 12.33
CA SER A 136 41.60 -41.32 11.17
C SER A 136 40.77 -40.90 9.95
N LYS A 137 41.25 -41.14 8.72
CA LYS A 137 40.46 -40.75 7.52
C LYS A 137 39.06 -41.39 7.49
N SER A 138 38.94 -42.61 8.01
CA SER A 138 37.65 -43.29 8.16
C SER A 138 36.75 -42.58 9.17
N GLU A 139 37.29 -42.19 10.33
CA GLU A 139 36.54 -41.45 11.34
C GLU A 139 36.15 -40.05 10.85
N ALA A 140 37.05 -39.35 10.16
CA ALA A 140 36.75 -38.06 9.54
C ALA A 140 35.63 -38.16 8.50
N TYR A 141 35.62 -39.23 7.69
CA TYR A 141 34.56 -39.50 6.73
C TYR A 141 33.20 -39.72 7.42
N GLU A 142 33.15 -40.57 8.44
CA GLU A 142 31.92 -40.82 9.23
C GLU A 142 31.40 -39.54 9.91
N LEU A 143 32.30 -38.65 10.34
CA LEU A 143 31.94 -37.34 10.90
C LEU A 143 31.46 -36.34 9.84
N ALA A 144 31.84 -36.51 8.58
CA ALA A 144 31.45 -35.61 7.48
C ALA A 144 30.03 -35.88 6.97
N LEU A 145 29.60 -37.14 6.94
CA LEU A 145 28.27 -37.56 6.48
C LEU A 145 27.10 -36.82 7.17
N PRO A 146 26.98 -36.76 8.51
CA PRO A 146 25.87 -36.08 9.15
C PRO A 146 25.84 -34.58 8.88
N ARG A 147 27.00 -33.95 8.65
CA ARG A 147 27.09 -32.52 8.27
C ARG A 147 26.64 -32.30 6.83
N PHE A 148 26.98 -33.23 5.94
CA PHE A 148 26.52 -33.22 4.56
C PHE A 148 25.00 -33.39 4.48
N ASP A 149 24.45 -34.35 5.22
CA ASP A 149 23.00 -34.60 5.26
C ASP A 149 22.24 -33.42 5.85
N ALA A 150 22.69 -32.87 6.98
CA ALA A 150 22.08 -31.70 7.62
C ALA A 150 22.06 -30.49 6.68
N PHE A 151 23.15 -30.27 5.94
CA PHE A 151 23.22 -29.20 4.96
C PHE A 151 22.22 -29.40 3.82
N ILE A 152 22.20 -30.58 3.18
CA ILE A 152 21.30 -30.85 2.06
C ILE A 152 19.84 -30.77 2.48
N GLU A 153 19.50 -31.41 3.61
CA GLU A 153 18.13 -31.40 4.12
C GLU A 153 17.64 -29.97 4.34
N HIS A 154 18.44 -29.15 5.00
CA HIS A 154 18.08 -27.77 5.27
C HIS A 154 18.03 -26.93 3.98
N PHE A 155 18.99 -27.10 3.07
CA PHE A 155 19.05 -26.35 1.82
C PHE A 155 17.91 -26.67 0.88
N GLU A 156 17.63 -27.95 0.59
CA GLU A 156 16.59 -28.32 -0.36
C GLU A 156 15.18 -27.91 0.13
N LYS A 157 14.93 -27.99 1.44
CA LYS A 157 13.67 -27.49 2.05
C LYS A 157 13.51 -25.98 1.95
N ASN A 158 14.62 -25.24 1.94
CA ASN A 158 14.63 -23.77 2.04
C ASN A 158 15.18 -23.07 0.78
N LYS A 159 15.34 -23.80 -0.31
CA LYS A 159 15.95 -23.28 -1.56
C LYS A 159 15.24 -22.05 -2.12
N ILE A 160 13.94 -21.90 -1.86
CA ILE A 160 13.10 -20.78 -2.34
C ILE A 160 13.52 -19.41 -1.76
N TYR A 161 14.26 -19.38 -0.65
CA TYR A 161 14.74 -18.13 -0.03
C TYR A 161 15.97 -17.55 -0.72
N PHE A 162 16.57 -18.29 -1.65
CA PHE A 162 17.70 -17.88 -2.47
C PHE A 162 17.24 -17.49 -3.87
N SER A 163 18.02 -16.62 -4.53
CA SER A 163 17.85 -16.41 -5.97
C SER A 163 18.17 -17.70 -6.72
N LYS A 164 17.61 -17.85 -7.94
CA LYS A 164 17.84 -19.06 -8.77
C LYS A 164 19.32 -19.31 -9.03
N ASP A 165 20.10 -18.25 -9.23
CA ASP A 165 21.53 -18.36 -9.52
C ASP A 165 22.32 -18.79 -8.28
N ILE A 166 22.05 -18.19 -7.13
CA ILE A 166 22.69 -18.57 -5.85
C ILE A 166 22.36 -20.02 -5.51
N ALA A 167 21.08 -20.39 -5.61
CA ALA A 167 20.63 -21.75 -5.37
C ALA A 167 21.32 -22.76 -6.31
N LYS A 168 21.53 -22.40 -7.57
CA LYS A 168 22.26 -23.23 -8.54
C LYS A 168 23.72 -23.41 -8.13
N ASN A 169 24.39 -22.36 -7.69
CA ASN A 169 25.81 -22.41 -7.31
C ASN A 169 26.01 -23.20 -6.00
N ILE A 170 25.09 -23.05 -5.04
CA ILE A 170 25.05 -23.90 -3.84
C ILE A 170 24.84 -25.37 -4.25
N SER A 171 23.93 -25.65 -5.20
CA SER A 171 23.74 -27.01 -5.70
C SER A 171 25.00 -27.59 -6.37
N SER A 172 25.71 -26.78 -7.16
CA SER A 172 26.98 -27.21 -7.77
C SER A 172 28.03 -27.58 -6.72
N PHE A 173 28.08 -26.86 -5.60
CA PHE A 173 28.97 -27.18 -4.49
C PHE A 173 28.63 -28.53 -3.84
N TYR A 174 27.37 -28.77 -3.43
CA TYR A 174 27.08 -30.04 -2.76
C TYR A 174 27.20 -31.25 -3.70
N VAL A 175 26.96 -31.08 -5.00
CA VAL A 175 27.23 -32.14 -5.99
C VAL A 175 28.73 -32.46 -6.06
N ALA A 176 29.59 -31.44 -6.06
CA ALA A 176 31.04 -31.66 -6.00
C ALA A 176 31.45 -32.32 -4.68
N ALA A 177 30.83 -31.93 -3.56
CA ALA A 177 31.06 -32.52 -2.25
C ALA A 177 30.68 -34.02 -2.23
N ALA A 178 29.51 -34.37 -2.77
CA ALA A 178 29.04 -35.75 -2.88
C ALA A 178 30.04 -36.62 -3.63
N GLN A 179 30.44 -36.18 -4.84
CA GLN A 179 31.43 -36.87 -5.67
C GLN A 179 32.76 -37.08 -4.93
N THR A 180 33.16 -36.08 -4.15
CA THR A 180 34.40 -36.11 -3.40
C THR A 180 34.34 -37.10 -2.23
N LEU A 181 33.24 -37.11 -1.48
CA LEU A 181 33.02 -38.04 -0.38
C LEU A 181 32.89 -39.49 -0.88
N ASP A 182 32.21 -39.71 -2.01
CA ASP A 182 32.13 -41.02 -2.66
C ASP A 182 33.51 -41.54 -3.05
N GLN A 183 34.34 -40.69 -3.67
CA GLN A 183 35.71 -41.07 -4.02
C GLN A 183 36.57 -41.32 -2.78
N ALA A 184 36.43 -40.49 -1.74
CA ALA A 184 37.13 -40.68 -0.47
C ALA A 184 36.80 -42.04 0.14
N ARG A 185 35.53 -42.47 0.10
CA ARG A 185 35.08 -43.79 0.56
C ARG A 185 35.77 -44.93 -0.20
N VAL A 186 35.90 -44.82 -1.52
CA VAL A 186 36.59 -45.83 -2.35
C VAL A 186 38.07 -45.94 -1.95
N VAL A 187 38.74 -44.81 -1.73
CA VAL A 187 40.15 -44.78 -1.31
C VAL A 187 40.32 -45.37 0.09
N ILE A 188 39.42 -45.05 1.03
CA ILE A 188 39.44 -45.60 2.41
C ILE A 188 39.25 -47.12 2.39
N ASN A 189 38.28 -47.63 1.64
CA ASN A 189 37.93 -49.06 1.64
C ASN A 189 38.90 -49.95 0.84
N SER A 190 39.59 -49.39 -0.16
CA SER A 190 40.49 -50.17 -1.01
C SER A 190 41.83 -50.50 -0.36
N ASN A 191 42.14 -49.91 0.82
CA ASN A 191 43.45 -50.01 1.47
C ASN A 191 44.62 -49.67 0.51
N GLN A 192 44.34 -49.03 -0.63
CA GLN A 192 45.35 -48.56 -1.57
C GLN A 192 46.19 -47.55 -0.82
N SER A 193 47.46 -47.90 -0.65
CA SER A 193 48.51 -47.16 0.05
C SER A 193 48.16 -45.70 0.31
N LEU A 194 47.63 -45.47 1.51
CA LEU A 194 47.54 -44.16 2.16
C LEU A 194 48.91 -43.47 2.28
N ALA A 195 50.02 -44.18 1.98
CA ALA A 195 51.37 -43.65 1.92
C ALA A 195 51.74 -43.03 0.55
N ALA A 196 50.96 -43.24 -0.51
CA ALA A 196 51.22 -42.64 -1.83
C ALA A 196 50.64 -41.23 -2.00
N GLY A 197 49.91 -40.71 -1.01
CA GLY A 197 49.24 -39.41 -1.09
C GLY A 197 47.81 -39.53 -1.64
N VAL A 198 47.13 -38.37 -1.71
CA VAL A 198 45.81 -38.23 -2.34
C VAL A 198 45.95 -38.58 -3.82
N THR A 199 45.10 -39.44 -4.39
CA THR A 199 45.12 -39.73 -5.83
C THR A 199 44.87 -38.45 -6.63
N ASP A 200 45.46 -38.31 -7.82
CA ASP A 200 45.26 -37.11 -8.66
C ASP A 200 43.77 -36.82 -8.90
N GLU A 201 42.96 -37.87 -9.03
CA GLU A 201 41.51 -37.78 -9.13
C GLU A 201 40.87 -37.17 -7.89
N LEU A 202 41.18 -37.68 -6.69
CA LEU A 202 40.64 -37.15 -5.43
C LEU A 202 41.10 -35.71 -5.18
N GLN A 203 42.34 -35.38 -5.55
CA GLN A 203 42.85 -34.01 -5.46
C GLN A 203 42.07 -33.07 -6.40
N SER A 204 41.82 -33.49 -7.65
CA SER A 204 41.04 -32.69 -8.60
C SER A 204 39.60 -32.44 -8.14
N LEU A 205 38.98 -33.43 -7.51
CA LEU A 205 37.63 -33.33 -6.95
C LEU A 205 37.61 -32.37 -5.76
N PHE A 206 38.62 -32.45 -4.90
CA PHE A 206 38.79 -31.51 -3.80
C PHE A 206 39.02 -30.06 -4.27
N ASP A 207 39.84 -29.86 -5.30
CA ASP A 207 40.05 -28.54 -5.90
C ASP A 207 38.75 -27.99 -6.51
N LYS A 208 37.95 -28.87 -7.13
CA LYS A 208 36.61 -28.54 -7.60
C LYS A 208 35.69 -28.13 -6.44
N VAL A 209 35.65 -28.88 -5.34
CA VAL A 209 34.88 -28.52 -4.14
C VAL A 209 35.28 -27.14 -3.62
N ASN A 210 36.57 -26.85 -3.50
CA ASN A 210 37.06 -25.55 -3.03
C ASN A 210 36.64 -24.40 -3.95
N ARG A 211 36.70 -24.60 -5.27
CA ARG A 211 36.26 -23.60 -6.24
C ARG A 211 34.75 -23.35 -6.14
N GLU A 212 33.95 -24.40 -6.15
CA GLU A 212 32.49 -24.27 -6.06
C GLU A 212 32.07 -23.68 -4.69
N MET A 213 32.74 -24.06 -3.61
CA MET A 213 32.55 -23.47 -2.27
C MET A 213 32.87 -21.97 -2.27
N GLY A 214 34.03 -21.57 -2.82
CA GLY A 214 34.41 -20.17 -2.87
C GLY A 214 33.39 -19.31 -3.61
N LYS A 215 32.84 -19.85 -4.71
CA LYS A 215 31.76 -19.20 -5.45
C LYS A 215 30.47 -19.11 -4.65
N ALA A 216 29.97 -20.24 -4.16
CA ALA A 216 28.71 -20.31 -3.40
C ALA A 216 28.77 -19.42 -2.15
N ARG A 217 29.88 -19.48 -1.39
CA ARG A 217 30.11 -18.67 -0.20
C ARG A 217 30.08 -17.19 -0.50
N SER A 218 30.84 -16.73 -1.50
CA SER A 218 30.91 -15.32 -1.87
C SER A 218 29.53 -14.78 -2.27
N GLU A 219 28.78 -15.54 -3.06
CA GLU A 219 27.45 -15.11 -3.48
C GLU A 219 26.44 -15.06 -2.34
N VAL A 220 26.45 -16.05 -1.44
CA VAL A 220 25.60 -16.05 -0.23
C VAL A 220 25.96 -14.88 0.69
N GLU A 221 27.25 -14.62 0.91
CA GLU A 221 27.71 -13.49 1.73
C GLU A 221 27.26 -12.15 1.13
N ASN A 222 27.37 -11.99 -0.19
CA ASN A 222 26.94 -10.76 -0.86
C ASN A 222 25.42 -10.59 -0.77
N ASP A 223 24.64 -11.64 -1.03
CA ASP A 223 23.18 -11.60 -0.91
C ASP A 223 22.75 -11.27 0.53
N PHE A 224 23.39 -11.87 1.52
CA PHE A 224 23.10 -11.61 2.92
C PHE A 224 23.45 -10.18 3.34
N ARG A 225 24.61 -9.65 2.92
CA ARG A 225 24.99 -8.23 3.15
C ARG A 225 24.02 -7.25 2.51
N ASN A 226 23.51 -7.57 1.32
CA ASN A 226 22.50 -6.76 0.63
C ASN A 226 21.17 -6.74 1.39
N ILE A 227 20.74 -7.88 1.95
CA ILE A 227 19.55 -7.96 2.82
C ILE A 227 19.72 -7.07 4.05
N LEU A 228 20.90 -7.11 4.67
CA LEU A 228 21.25 -6.33 5.85
C LEU A 228 21.58 -4.86 5.55
N ARG A 229 21.62 -4.46 4.27
CA ARG A 229 21.99 -3.11 3.80
C ARG A 229 23.35 -2.62 4.34
N VAL A 230 24.31 -3.54 4.46
CA VAL A 230 25.66 -3.19 4.93
C VAL A 230 26.34 -2.30 3.90
N GLY A 231 26.54 -1.02 4.24
CA GLY A 231 27.20 -0.03 3.37
C GLY A 231 26.29 1.10 2.86
N GLU A 232 24.99 1.05 3.16
CA GLU A 232 24.09 2.19 2.96
C GLU A 232 24.16 3.10 4.22
N VAL A 233 24.99 4.15 4.14
CA VAL A 233 25.00 5.31 5.05
C VAL A 233 24.83 6.57 4.22
#